data_AF-A0A2E0N087-F1
#
_entry.id   AF-A0A2E0N087-F1
#
_cell.length_a   1.000
_cell.length_b   1.000
_cell.length_c   1.000
_cell.angle_alpha   90.00
_cell.angle_beta   90.00
_cell.angle_gamma   90.00
#
_symmetry.space_group_name_H-M   'P 1'
#
loop_
_entity.id
_entity.type
_entity.pdbx_description
1 polymer ?
#
loop_
_entity_poly.entity_id
_entity_poly.type
_entity_poly.pdbx_seq_one_letter_code
_entity_poly.pdbx_strand_id
1 'polypeptide(L)' 'MKKQIFKVSLLTIASFLCFSLYANHHEKAYKFETIAEGLSFPWGIAFLSNDEILVTEKTGQLRIIQDGKLLDDPVTGVPD' A
#
# COMPACT_ATOMS: atom_id res chain seq x y z
N MET A 1 46.96 26.86 -16.15
CA MET A 1 45.77 26.34 -16.86
C MET A 1 45.32 24.95 -16.38
N LYS A 2 46.19 23.93 -16.34
CA LYS A 2 45.82 22.55 -15.91
C LYS A 2 45.15 22.45 -14.53
N LYS A 3 45.61 23.22 -13.53
CA LYS A 3 45.00 23.25 -12.17
C LYS A 3 43.58 23.84 -12.12
N GLN A 4 43.26 24.78 -13.00
CA GLN A 4 41.90 25.37 -13.08
C GLN A 4 40.93 24.43 -13.76
N ILE A 5 41.37 23.77 -14.84
CA ILE A 5 40.58 22.75 -15.55
C ILE A 5 40.25 21.57 -14.63
N PHE A 6 41.20 21.18 -13.76
CA PHE A 6 40.97 20.13 -12.77
C PHE A 6 39.92 20.53 -11.72
N LYS A 7 39.97 21.77 -11.20
CA LYS A 7 38.99 22.29 -10.23
C LYS A 7 37.58 22.39 -10.82
N VAL A 8 37.45 22.87 -12.06
CA VAL A 8 36.16 22.97 -12.75
C VAL A 8 35.57 21.59 -13.02
N SER A 9 36.40 20.62 -13.46
CA SER A 9 35.94 19.24 -13.66
C SER A 9 35.51 18.57 -12.35
N LEU A 10 36.22 18.83 -11.25
CA LEU A 10 35.85 18.29 -9.93
C LEU A 10 34.51 18.85 -9.44
N LEU A 11 34.25 20.14 -9.66
CA LEU A 11 33.01 20.80 -9.27
C LEU A 11 31.81 20.31 -10.10
N THR A 12 31.99 20.12 -11.41
CA THR A 12 30.90 19.61 -12.27
C THR A 12 30.56 18.16 -11.97
N ILE A 13 31.56 17.32 -11.69
CA ILE A 13 31.34 15.93 -11.25
C ILE A 13 30.60 15.91 -9.90
N ALA A 14 31.03 16.72 -8.93
CA ALA A 14 30.36 16.80 -7.63
C ALA A 14 28.90 17.27 -7.76
N SER A 15 28.64 18.24 -8.63
CA SER A 15 27.28 18.75 -8.91
C SER A 15 26.39 17.67 -9.56
N PHE A 16 26.92 16.94 -10.56
CA PHE A 16 26.21 15.83 -11.18
C PHE A 16 25.93 14.68 -10.19
N LEU A 17 26.90 14.33 -9.35
CA LEU A 17 26.73 13.29 -8.32
C LEU A 17 25.63 13.66 -7.31
N CYS A 18 25.64 14.89 -6.82
CA CYS A 18 24.59 15.38 -5.93
C CYS A 18 23.22 15.29 -6.59
N PHE A 19 23.08 15.74 -7.83
CA PHE A 19 21.80 15.70 -8.54
C PHE A 19 21.26 14.28 -8.71
N SER A 20 22.11 13.30 -9.05
CA SER A 20 21.71 11.89 -9.15
C SER A 20 21.26 11.30 -7.81
N LEU A 21 21.89 11.67 -6.69
CA LEU A 21 21.47 11.20 -5.36
C LEU A 21 20.13 11.81 -4.94
N TYR A 22 19.88 13.10 -5.21
CA TYR A 22 18.60 13.75 -4.93
C TYR A 22 17.45 13.25 -5.83
N ALA A 23 17.73 12.83 -7.07
CA ALA A 23 16.71 12.37 -8.01
C ALA A 23 16.05 11.03 -7.61
N ASN A 24 16.63 10.27 -6.67
CA ASN A 24 16.08 9.01 -6.18
C ASN A 24 15.00 9.20 -5.07
N HIS A 25 14.21 10.27 -5.15
CA HIS A 25 13.23 10.60 -4.11
C HIS A 25 12.00 9.66 -4.16
N HIS A 26 12.14 8.53 -3.45
CA HIS A 26 11.12 7.70 -2.82
C HIS A 26 9.89 7.28 -3.67
N GLU A 27 10.09 6.29 -4.53
CA GLU A 27 8.99 5.36 -4.83
C GLU A 27 8.91 4.36 -3.65
N LYS A 28 7.94 4.54 -2.75
CA LYS A 28 7.70 3.55 -1.68
C LYS A 28 7.14 2.29 -2.32
N ALA A 29 7.92 1.21 -2.30
CA ALA A 29 7.43 -0.09 -2.73
C ALA A 29 6.33 -0.56 -1.77
N TYR A 30 5.13 -0.77 -2.30
CA TYR A 30 4.03 -1.42 -1.59
C TYR A 30 4.05 -2.91 -1.90
N LYS A 31 3.80 -3.72 -0.87
CA LYS A 31 3.51 -5.14 -1.03
C LYS A 31 2.03 -5.34 -0.79
N PHE A 32 1.36 -6.01 -1.71
CA PHE A 32 -0.03 -6.39 -1.58
C PHE A 32 -0.12 -7.83 -1.10
N GLU A 33 -1.10 -8.11 -0.24
CA GLU A 33 -1.47 -9.45 0.18
C GLU A 33 -2.99 -9.59 0.11
N THR A 34 -3.45 -10.75 -0.34
CA THR A 34 -4.88 -11.08 -0.34
C THR A 34 -5.27 -11.52 1.06
N ILE A 35 -6.16 -10.76 1.70
CA ILE A 35 -6.66 -11.07 3.05
C ILE A 35 -7.94 -11.92 3.06
N ALA A 36 -8.67 -11.95 1.94
CA ALA A 36 -9.87 -12.77 1.74
C ALA A 36 -10.24 -12.86 0.26
N GLU A 37 -10.95 -13.92 -0.11
CA GLU A 37 -11.55 -14.14 -1.42
C GLU A 37 -13.05 -14.47 -1.27
N GLY A 38 -13.80 -14.51 -2.37
CA GLY A 38 -15.23 -14.90 -2.34
C GLY A 38 -16.22 -13.80 -1.89
N LEU A 39 -15.74 -12.57 -1.72
CA LEU A 39 -16.59 -11.39 -1.46
C LEU A 39 -17.32 -10.93 -2.74
N SER A 40 -18.58 -10.52 -2.59
CA SER A 40 -19.41 -9.95 -3.64
C SER A 40 -19.44 -8.43 -3.55
N PHE A 41 -18.70 -7.74 -4.42
CA PHE A 41 -18.63 -6.26 -4.46
C PHE A 41 -18.38 -5.62 -3.08
N PRO A 42 -17.23 -5.86 -2.43
CA PRO A 42 -16.91 -5.27 -1.13
C PRO A 42 -16.93 -3.74 -1.20
N TRP A 43 -17.58 -3.10 -0.23
CA TRP A 43 -17.92 -1.68 -0.23
C TRP A 43 -17.26 -0.90 0.91
N GLY A 44 -17.32 -1.45 2.13
CA GLY A 44 -16.72 -0.85 3.33
C GLY A 44 -16.07 -1.92 4.21
N ILE A 45 -15.10 -1.49 5.03
CA ILE A 45 -14.31 -2.37 5.91
C ILE A 45 -14.15 -1.73 7.29
N ALA A 46 -14.25 -2.54 8.35
CA ALA A 46 -13.88 -2.16 9.70
C ALA A 46 -13.12 -3.29 10.41
N PHE A 47 -12.00 -2.97 11.05
CA PHE A 47 -11.21 -3.93 11.83
C PHE A 47 -11.76 -4.00 13.26
N LEU A 48 -12.16 -5.20 13.69
CA LEU A 48 -12.62 -5.44 15.06
C LEU A 48 -11.47 -5.83 15.98
N SER A 49 -10.52 -6.61 15.44
CA SER A 49 -9.29 -7.04 16.10
C SER A 49 -8.18 -7.23 15.06
N ASN A 50 -7.04 -7.81 15.46
CA ASN A 50 -5.95 -8.11 14.51
C ASN A 50 -6.36 -9.15 13.45
N ASP A 51 -7.23 -10.08 13.82
CA ASP A 51 -7.56 -11.24 13.00
C ASP A 51 -9.03 -11.25 12.57
N GLU A 52 -9.80 -10.20 12.90
CA GLU A 52 -11.23 -10.12 12.60
C GLU A 52 -11.61 -8.80 11.94
N ILE A 53 -12.29 -8.90 10.80
CA ILE A 53 -12.62 -7.78 9.92
C ILE A 53 -14.08 -7.89 9.48
N LEU A 54 -14.86 -6.82 9.66
CA LEU A 54 -16.18 -6.66 9.06
C LEU A 54 -16.06 -6.08 7.65
N VAL A 55 -16.85 -6.62 6.72
CA VAL A 55 -16.94 -6.14 5.34
C VAL A 55 -18.41 -5.96 4.96
N THR A 56 -18.78 -4.77 4.48
CA THR A 56 -20.10 -4.57 3.86
C THR A 56 -20.01 -4.86 2.37
N GLU A 57 -20.96 -5.62 1.84
CA GLU A 57 -21.10 -5.91 0.42
C GLU A 57 -22.18 -5.02 -0.20
N LYS A 58 -21.99 -4.59 -1.45
CA LYS A 58 -22.99 -3.78 -2.16
C LYS A 58 -24.34 -4.49 -2.32
N THR A 59 -24.36 -5.82 -2.21
CA THR A 59 -25.56 -6.65 -2.24
C THR A 59 -26.44 -6.50 -0.99
N GLY A 60 -25.98 -5.78 0.03
CA GLY A 60 -26.70 -5.57 1.30
C GLY A 60 -26.24 -6.50 2.43
N GLN A 61 -25.24 -7.36 2.18
CA GLN A 61 -24.76 -8.29 3.19
C GLN A 61 -23.64 -7.68 4.05
N LEU A 62 -23.60 -8.07 5.33
CA LEU A 62 -22.46 -7.85 6.22
C LEU A 62 -21.71 -9.18 6.38
N ARG A 63 -20.40 -9.17 6.15
CA ARG A 63 -19.53 -10.35 6.17
C ARG A 63 -18.44 -10.21 7.22
N ILE A 64 -17.91 -11.34 7.70
CA ILE A 64 -16.77 -11.41 8.61
C ILE A 64 -15.63 -12.16 7.91
N ILE A 65 -14.43 -11.59 7.94
CA ILE A 65 -13.18 -12.28 7.69
C ILE A 65 -12.54 -12.56 9.05
N GLN A 66 -12.22 -13.81 9.33
CA GLN A 66 -11.57 -14.24 10.56
C GLN A 66 -10.34 -15.09 10.22
N ASP A 67 -9.18 -14.78 10.81
CA ASP A 67 -7.90 -15.47 10.56
C ASP A 67 -7.55 -15.55 9.05
N GLY A 68 -7.86 -14.49 8.30
CA GLY A 68 -7.65 -14.42 6.85
C GLY A 68 -8.61 -15.26 6.01
N LYS A 69 -9.73 -15.73 6.59
CA LYS A 69 -10.76 -16.51 5.90
C LYS A 69 -12.12 -15.83 5.99
N LEU A 70 -12.79 -15.72 4.84
CA LEU A 70 -14.18 -15.29 4.79
C LEU A 70 -15.06 -16.38 5.41
N LEU A 71 -15.88 -16.03 6.40
CA LEU A 71 -16.88 -16.95 6.94
C LEU A 71 -17.98 -17.23 5.90
N ASP A 72 -18.45 -18.48 5.88
CA ASP A 72 -19.44 -18.95 4.91
C ASP A 72 -20.74 -18.14 4.99
N ASP A 73 -21.27 -17.97 6.20
CA ASP A 73 -22.53 -17.30 6.45
C ASP A 73 -22.36 -15.79 6.66
N PRO A 74 -23.29 -14.96 6.13
CA PRO A 74 -23.34 -13.53 6.44
C PRO A 74 -23.80 -13.30 7.89
N VAL A 75 -23.50 -12.12 8.42
CA VAL A 75 -23.97 -11.68 9.73
C VAL A 75 -25.49 -11.51 9.71
N THR A 76 -26.17 -12.19 10.63
CA THR A 76 -27.63 -12.10 10.79
C THR A 76 -28.04 -10.92 11.68
N GLY A 77 -29.30 -10.48 11.57
CA GLY A 77 -29.85 -9.43 12.44
C GLY A 77 -29.47 -8.01 12.04
N VAL A 78 -28.94 -7.84 10.83
CA VAL A 78 -28.77 -6.53 10.19
C VAL A 78 -30.10 -6.00 9.64
N PRO A 79 -30.28 -4.67 9.53
CA PRO A 79 -31.45 -4.09 8.86
C PRO A 79 -31.56 -4.49 7.38
N ASP A 80 -32.80 -4.50 6.85
CA ASP A 80 -33.10 -4.67 5.42
C ASP A 80 -32.80 -3.41 4.58
#